data_AF-A0AAD9BP60-F1
#
_entry.id   AF-A0AAD9BP60-F1
#
_cell.length_a   1.000
_cell.length_b   1.000
_cell.length_c   1.000
_cell.angle_alpha   90.00
_cell.angle_beta   90.00
_cell.angle_gamma   90.00
#
_symmetry.space_group_name_H-M   'P 1'
#
loop_
_entity.id
_entity.type
_entity.pdbx_description
1 polymer ?
#
loop_
_entity_poly.entity_id
_entity_poly.type
_entity_poly.pdbx_seq_one_letter_code
_entity_poly.pdbx_strand_id
1 'polypeptide(L)'
;VLYVGRKFLIANARVENCAIIFCNDGFCHMCGYSRAEIMQKPCTCNFLYGPDTKRLAIAQMAQALLGSEERKVEINLYRKD
;
A
#
# COMPACT_ATOMS: atom_id res chain seq x y z
N VAL A 1 21.25 7.02 7.59
CA VAL A 1 19.91 6.66 8.13
C VAL A 1 19.38 5.49 7.30
N LEU A 2 19.78 4.27 7.64
CA LEU A 2 19.37 3.07 6.89
C LEU A 2 18.00 2.64 7.40
N TYR A 3 17.05 2.43 6.49
CA TYR A 3 15.64 2.06 6.73
C TYR A 3 15.48 0.63 7.29
N VAL A 4 16.37 0.20 8.19
CA VAL A 4 16.38 -1.14 8.77
C VAL A 4 15.08 -1.35 9.54
N GLY A 5 14.22 -2.24 9.04
CA GLY A 5 12.96 -2.63 9.66
C GLY A 5 11.68 -1.98 9.12
N ARG A 6 11.77 -0.92 8.31
CA ARG A 6 10.57 -0.34 7.68
C ARG A 6 10.11 -1.19 6.50
N LYS A 7 8.80 -1.40 6.36
CA LYS A 7 8.16 -2.02 5.20
C LYS A 7 7.39 -0.93 4.47
N PHE A 8 7.77 -0.60 3.25
CA PHE A 8 7.15 0.52 2.54
C PHE A 8 7.20 0.36 1.02
N LEU A 9 6.32 1.10 0.37
CA LEU A 9 6.27 1.32 -1.06
C LEU A 9 6.24 2.82 -1.35
N ILE A 10 6.53 3.19 -2.59
CA ILE A 10 6.41 4.56 -3.10
C ILE A 10 5.55 4.50 -4.35
N ALA A 11 4.65 5.47 -4.49
CA ALA A 11 3.71 5.55 -5.59
C ALA A 11 3.80 6.91 -6.29
N ASN A 12 3.45 6.93 -7.58
CA ASN A 12 3.42 8.16 -8.35
C ASN A 12 2.05 8.83 -8.25
N ALA A 13 1.95 9.91 -7.49
CA ALA A 13 0.69 10.64 -7.27
C ALA A 13 0.17 11.39 -8.52
N ARG A 14 0.94 11.45 -9.61
CA ARG A 14 0.56 12.17 -10.84
C ARG A 14 -0.06 11.29 -11.92
N VAL A 15 -0.06 9.98 -11.73
CA VAL A 15 -0.67 9.03 -12.67
C VAL A 15 -1.99 8.52 -12.12
N GLU A 16 -2.88 8.14 -13.03
CA GLU A 16 -4.14 7.50 -12.69
C GLU A 16 -3.90 6.31 -11.74
N ASN A 17 -4.73 6.20 -10.70
CA ASN A 17 -4.66 5.17 -9.64
C ASN A 17 -3.41 5.19 -8.75
N CYS A 18 -2.56 6.22 -8.83
CA CYS A 18 -1.36 6.34 -8.00
C CYS A 18 -0.50 5.06 -8.03
N ALA A 19 0.00 4.71 -9.22
CA ALA A 19 0.71 3.45 -9.45
C ALA A 19 1.97 3.32 -8.58
N ILE A 20 2.20 2.12 -8.03
CA ILE A 20 3.39 1.78 -7.25
C ILE A 20 4.63 1.78 -8.16
N ILE A 21 5.61 2.63 -7.85
CA ILE A 21 6.88 2.77 -8.59
C ILE A 21 8.07 2.18 -7.84
N PHE A 22 7.89 1.80 -6.57
CA PHE A 22 8.91 1.12 -5.78
C PHE A 22 8.27 0.36 -4.61
N CYS A 23 8.82 -0.80 -4.25
CA CYS A 23 8.56 -1.46 -2.97
C CYS A 23 9.81 -2.18 -2.48
N ASN A 24 10.08 -2.09 -1.17
CA ASN A 24 11.24 -2.74 -0.58
C ASN A 24 10.99 -4.23 -0.30
N ASP A 25 12.07 -5.00 -0.05
CA ASP A 25 11.95 -6.44 0.24
C ASP A 25 11.12 -6.72 1.50
N GLY A 26 11.20 -5.83 2.49
CA GLY A 26 10.39 -5.91 3.70
C GLY A 26 8.89 -5.89 3.41
N PHE A 27 8.43 -5.01 2.50
CA PHE A 27 7.04 -4.97 2.07
C PHE A 27 6.64 -6.23 1.30
N CYS A 28 7.48 -6.71 0.38
CA CYS A 28 7.24 -7.94 -0.37
C CYS A 28 7.04 -9.13 0.58
N HIS A 29 7.95 -9.31 1.54
CA HIS A 29 7.87 -10.37 2.54
C HIS A 29 6.63 -10.26 3.43
N MET A 30 6.28 -9.04 3.85
CA MET A 30 5.09 -8.79 4.68
C MET A 30 3.78 -9.18 3.99
N CYS A 31 3.64 -8.92 2.69
CA CYS A 31 2.41 -9.17 1.96
C CYS A 31 2.37 -10.51 1.20
N GLY A 32 3.49 -11.19 1.04
CA GLY A 32 3.58 -12.48 0.34
C GLY A 32 3.56 -12.36 -1.20
N TYR A 33 3.59 -11.14 -1.74
CA TYR A 33 3.69 -10.89 -3.17
C TYR A 33 5.13 -10.61 -3.58
N SER A 34 5.51 -11.09 -4.76
CA SER A 34 6.79 -10.70 -5.37
C SER A 34 6.75 -9.24 -5.81
N ARG A 35 7.92 -8.60 -5.91
CA ARG A 35 8.03 -7.23 -6.43
C ARG A 35 7.38 -7.08 -7.81
N ALA A 36 7.58 -8.05 -8.69
CA ALA A 36 7.00 -8.03 -10.04
C ALA A 36 5.46 -8.01 -10.02
N GLU A 37 4.85 -8.67 -9.04
CA GLU A 37 3.39 -8.63 -8.88
C GLU A 37 2.90 -7.30 -8.27
N ILE A 38 3.72 -6.61 -7.48
CA ILE A 38 3.32 -5.37 -6.78
C ILE A 38 3.48 -4.13 -7.66
N MET A 39 4.54 -4.07 -8.47
CA MET A 39 4.84 -2.89 -9.27
C MET A 39 3.70 -2.55 -10.23
N GLN A 40 3.46 -1.25 -10.44
CA GLN A 40 2.38 -0.70 -11.27
C GLN A 40 0.95 -0.97 -10.78
N LYS A 41 0.74 -1.73 -9.70
CA LYS A 41 -0.58 -1.82 -9.05
C LYS A 41 -0.93 -0.50 -8.33
N PRO A 42 -2.21 -0.24 -8.04
CA PRO A 42 -2.63 0.91 -7.24
C PRO A 42 -2.01 0.87 -5.84
N CYS A 43 -1.55 2.01 -5.33
CA CYS A 43 -0.96 2.11 -3.99
C CYS A 43 -1.94 1.89 -2.83
N THR A 44 -3.24 1.87 -3.11
CA THR A 44 -4.27 1.44 -2.16
C THR A 44 -4.18 -0.05 -1.80
N CYS A 45 -3.37 -0.83 -2.52
CA CYS A 45 -3.11 -2.24 -2.22
C CYS A 45 -4.38 -3.08 -2.09
N ASN A 46 -5.39 -2.82 -2.94
CA ASN A 46 -6.67 -3.53 -2.93
C ASN A 46 -6.54 -5.05 -3.12
N PHE A 47 -5.44 -5.52 -3.70
CA PHE A 47 -5.08 -6.93 -3.79
C PHE A 47 -4.78 -7.60 -2.44
N LEU A 48 -4.64 -6.82 -1.36
CA LEU A 48 -4.47 -7.29 0.02
C LEU A 48 -5.76 -7.19 0.84
N TYR A 49 -6.90 -6.83 0.24
CA TYR A 49 -8.15 -6.74 0.97
C TYR A 49 -8.75 -8.12 1.22
N GLY A 50 -9.48 -8.27 2.32
CA GLY A 50 -10.21 -9.49 2.65
C GLY A 50 -11.39 -9.22 3.58
N PRO A 51 -11.97 -10.26 4.21
CA PRO A 51 -13.25 -10.17 4.91
C PRO A 51 -13.37 -9.06 5.96
N ASP A 52 -12.30 -8.80 6.72
CA ASP A 52 -12.27 -7.83 7.81
C ASP A 52 -11.66 -6.48 7.41
N THR A 53 -11.38 -6.27 6.12
CA THR A 53 -10.92 -4.97 5.62
C THR A 53 -12.08 -3.98 5.64
N LYS A 54 -12.09 -3.10 6.65
CA LYS A 54 -13.17 -2.14 6.88
C LYS A 54 -13.24 -1.09 5.76
N ARG A 55 -14.43 -0.89 5.18
CA ARG A 55 -14.71 0.16 4.18
C ARG A 55 -14.32 1.57 4.66
N LEU A 56 -14.47 1.85 5.96
CA LEU A 56 -14.08 3.12 6.55
C LEU A 56 -12.56 3.37 6.42
N ALA A 57 -11.73 2.36 6.66
CA ALA A 57 -10.28 2.49 6.52
C ALA A 57 -9.88 2.71 5.06
N ILE A 58 -10.54 2.01 4.12
CA ILE A 58 -10.34 2.22 2.67
C ILE A 58 -10.68 3.67 2.31
N ALA A 59 -11.80 4.21 2.79
CA ALA A 59 -12.22 5.57 2.51
C ALA A 59 -11.25 6.61 3.10
N GLN A 60 -10.77 6.41 4.33
CA GLN A 60 -9.77 7.28 4.97
C GLN A 60 -8.45 7.30 4.20
N MET A 61 -7.99 6.13 3.71
CA MET A 61 -6.80 6.03 2.87
C MET A 61 -7.01 6.73 1.52
N ALA A 62 -8.14 6.53 0.86
CA ALA A 62 -8.46 7.20 -0.40
C ALA A 62 -8.50 8.73 -0.24
N GLN A 63 -9.10 9.22 0.84
CA GLN A 63 -9.13 10.65 1.15
C GLN A 63 -7.72 11.21 1.42
N ALA A 64 -6.85 10.45 2.08
CA ALA A 64 -5.45 10.85 2.28
C ALA A 64 -4.71 11.00 0.94
N LEU A 65 -4.92 10.07 0.01
CA LEU A 65 -4.28 10.09 -1.31
C LEU A 65 -4.75 11.25 -2.19
N LEU A 66 -5.99 11.73 -2.00
CA LEU A 66 -6.51 12.94 -2.65
C LEU A 66 -5.97 14.23 -2.02
N GLY A 67 -5.55 14.17 -0.76
CA GLY A 67 -4.96 15.27 -0.02
C GLY A 67 -3.44 15.37 -0.19
N SER A 68 -2.85 16.40 0.40
CA SER A 68 -1.38 16.56 0.50
C SER A 68 -0.88 16.46 1.95
N GLU A 69 -1.67 15.86 2.83
CA GLU A 69 -1.38 15.75 4.26
C GLU A 69 -0.98 14.34 4.65
N GLU A 70 -0.03 14.23 5.59
CA GLU A 70 0.32 12.96 6.22
C GLU A 70 -0.86 12.44 7.04
N ARG A 71 -1.23 11.16 6.84
CA ARG A 71 -2.31 10.51 7.59
C ARG A 71 -1.90 9.13 8.04
N LYS A 72 -2.17 8.83 9.31
CA LYS A 72 -2.14 7.46 9.85
C LYS A 72 -3.53 6.82 9.70
N VAL A 73 -3.57 5.66 9.07
CA VAL A 73 -4.79 4.84 8.92
C VAL A 73 -4.47 3.42 9.40
N GLU A 74 -5.36 2.86 10.22
CA GLU A 74 -5.30 1.44 10.61
C GLU A 74 -6.20 0.63 9.68
N ILE A 75 -5.62 -0.37 9.01
CA ILE A 75 -6.31 -1.21 8.04
C ILE A 75 -5.90 -2.67 8.19
N ASN A 76 -6.89 -3.57 8.16
CA ASN A 76 -6.66 -5.00 8.13
C ASN A 76 -6.40 -5.44 6.69
N LEU A 77 -5.24 -6.05 6.45
CA LEU A 77 -4.81 -6.55 5.15
C LEU A 77 -4.45 -8.03 5.27
N TYR A 78 -4.62 -8.75 4.17
CA TYR A 78 -4.42 -10.18 4.06
C TYR A 78 -3.20 -10.45 3.21
N ARG A 79 -2.38 -11.37 3.71
CA ARG A 79 -1.23 -11.89 2.98
C ARG A 79 -1.74 -12.79 1.84
N LYS A 80 -0.92 -12.94 0.80
CA LYS A 80 -1.24 -13.81 -0.36
C LYS A 80 -1.47 -15.27 0.05
N ASP A 81 -0.77 -15.72 1.08
CA ASP A 81 -0.68 -17.11 1.57
C ASP A 81 -1.13 -17.28 3.02
#